data_AF-A0A2N6T363-F1
#
_entry.id   AF-A0A2N6T363-F1
#
_cell.length_a   1.000
_cell.length_b   1.000
_cell.length_c   1.000
_cell.angle_alpha   90.00
_cell.angle_beta   90.00
_cell.angle_gamma   90.00
#
_symmetry.space_group_name_H-M   'P 1'
#
loop_
_entity.id
_entity.type
_entity.pdbx_description
1 polymer ?
#
loop_
_entity_poly.entity_id
_entity_poly.type
_entity_poly.pdbx_seq_one_letter_code
_entity_poly.pdbx_strand_id
1 'polypeptide(L)'
;MSVYSYKMSDAEQAADDLNFVMNNIESTLMEMESDMHKLAAGWEGSEQEHYQGIHGKWNSAADNIKMILGQVREALDDNTANVAETRNRAARSISGE
;
A
#
# COMPACT_ATOMS: atom_id res chain seq x y z
N MET A 1 11.35 29.49 4.59
CA MET A 1 10.01 28.92 4.33
C MET A 1 9.95 27.94 3.16
N SER A 2 10.74 28.10 2.08
CA SER A 2 10.70 27.22 0.89
C SER A 2 11.05 25.74 1.15
N VAL A 3 12.11 25.43 1.92
CA VAL A 3 12.54 24.03 2.19
C VAL A 3 11.49 23.22 2.96
N TYR A 4 10.71 23.86 3.82
CA TYR A 4 9.67 23.19 4.61
C TYR A 4 8.39 22.93 3.81
N SER A 5 8.02 23.87 2.93
CA SER A 5 6.91 23.70 1.99
C SER A 5 7.18 22.59 0.98
N TYR A 6 8.43 22.47 0.53
CA TYR A 6 8.87 21.45 -0.40
C TYR A 6 8.66 20.03 0.17
N LYS A 7 9.11 19.79 1.40
CA LYS A 7 8.98 18.48 2.07
C LYS A 7 7.53 18.01 2.29
N MET A 8 6.59 18.94 2.49
CA MET A 8 5.16 18.61 2.65
C MET A 8 4.55 18.19 1.33
N SER A 9 4.82 18.95 0.26
CA SER A 9 4.38 18.61 -1.09
C SER A 9 4.90 17.24 -1.52
N ASP A 10 6.14 16.91 -1.16
CA ASP A 10 6.75 15.61 -1.47
C ASP A 10 6.06 14.46 -0.70
N ALA A 11 5.66 14.68 0.55
CA ALA A 11 4.99 13.68 1.39
C ALA A 11 3.54 13.42 0.91
N GLU A 12 2.79 14.47 0.59
CA GLU A 12 1.44 14.35 0.02
C GLU A 12 1.46 13.63 -1.33
N GLN A 13 2.40 14.00 -2.21
CA GLN A 13 2.59 13.32 -3.50
C GLN A 13 2.92 11.83 -3.33
N ALA A 14 3.79 11.48 -2.39
CA ALA A 14 4.15 10.09 -2.11
C ALA A 14 2.96 9.26 -1.60
N ALA A 15 2.08 9.87 -0.79
CA ALA A 15 0.86 9.21 -0.32
C ALA A 15 -0.11 8.92 -1.47
N ASP A 16 -0.30 9.87 -2.38
CA ASP A 16 -1.15 9.70 -3.56
C ASP A 16 -0.60 8.62 -4.51
N ASP A 17 0.71 8.64 -4.77
CA ASP A 17 1.39 7.64 -5.60
C ASP A 17 1.25 6.23 -5.01
N LEU A 18 1.33 6.09 -3.69
CA LEU A 18 1.15 4.80 -3.02
C LEU A 18 -0.28 4.30 -3.04
N ASN A 19 -1.26 5.18 -2.84
CA ASN A 19 -2.67 4.83 -3.00
C ASN A 19 -2.93 4.34 -4.43
N PHE A 20 -2.33 4.99 -5.43
CA PHE A 20 -2.40 4.55 -6.82
C PHE A 20 -1.77 3.16 -7.02
N VAL A 21 -0.57 2.93 -6.51
CA VAL A 21 0.11 1.62 -6.58
C VAL A 21 -0.69 0.53 -5.86
N MET A 22 -1.27 0.82 -4.69
CA MET A 22 -2.14 -0.11 -3.97
C MET A 22 -3.35 -0.53 -4.80
N ASN A 23 -4.05 0.43 -5.40
CA ASN A 23 -5.21 0.13 -6.24
C ASN A 23 -4.82 -0.73 -7.46
N ASN A 24 -3.67 -0.47 -8.07
CA ASN A 24 -3.15 -1.30 -9.16
C ASN A 24 -2.84 -2.72 -8.71
N ILE A 25 -2.18 -2.88 -7.56
CA ILE A 25 -1.87 -4.18 -6.99
C ILE A 25 -3.15 -4.95 -6.68
N GLU A 26 -4.15 -4.32 -6.07
CA GLU A 26 -5.45 -4.95 -5.81
C GLU A 26 -6.13 -5.40 -7.12
N SER A 27 -6.12 -4.55 -8.15
CA SER A 27 -6.66 -4.92 -9.47
C SER A 27 -5.93 -6.12 -10.07
N THR A 28 -4.60 -6.12 -10.04
CA THR A 28 -3.79 -7.25 -10.52
C THR A 28 -4.05 -8.53 -9.73
N LEU A 29 -4.22 -8.44 -8.41
CA LEU A 29 -4.57 -9.59 -7.57
C LEU A 29 -5.94 -10.16 -7.95
N MET A 30 -6.94 -9.31 -8.20
CA MET A 30 -8.29 -9.73 -8.63
C MET A 30 -8.27 -10.37 -10.03
N GLU A 31 -7.50 -9.80 -10.96
CA GLU A 31 -7.32 -10.37 -12.30
C GLU A 31 -6.68 -11.76 -12.23
N MET A 32 -5.60 -11.91 -11.45
CA MET A 32 -4.93 -13.20 -11.27
C MET A 32 -5.82 -14.22 -10.57
N GLU A 33 -6.63 -13.82 -9.58
CA GLU A 33 -7.61 -14.71 -8.96
C GLU A 33 -8.66 -15.19 -9.98
N SER A 34 -9.14 -14.30 -10.85
CA SER A 34 -10.07 -14.64 -11.93
C SER A 34 -9.44 -15.63 -12.92
N ASP A 35 -8.19 -15.42 -13.30
CA ASP A 35 -7.47 -16.31 -14.20
C ASP A 35 -7.18 -17.67 -13.56
N MET A 36 -6.83 -17.69 -12.27
CA MET A 36 -6.67 -18.92 -11.50
C MET A 36 -7.97 -19.74 -11.48
N HIS A 37 -9.13 -19.09 -11.29
CA HIS A 37 -10.43 -19.76 -11.35
C HIS A 37 -10.74 -20.32 -12.75
N LYS A 38 -10.40 -19.60 -13.82
CA LYS A 38 -10.57 -20.09 -15.20
C LYS A 38 -9.69 -21.31 -15.48
N LEU A 39 -8.43 -21.27 -15.01
CA LEU A 39 -7.50 -22.39 -15.15
C LEU A 39 -8.00 -23.61 -14.36
N ALA A 40 -8.53 -23.41 -13.16
CA ALA A 40 -9.11 -24.47 -12.33
C ALA A 40 -10.29 -25.18 -13.03
N ALA A 41 -11.10 -24.45 -13.79
CA ALA A 41 -12.18 -25.04 -14.56
C ALA A 41 -11.70 -25.97 -15.69
N GLY A 42 -10.44 -25.84 -16.12
CA GLY A 42 -9.81 -26.68 -17.14
C GLY A 42 -9.05 -27.90 -16.60
N TRP A 43 -8.94 -28.06 -15.27
CA TRP A 43 -8.17 -29.14 -14.66
C TRP A 43 -9.11 -30.28 -14.22
N GLU A 44 -9.17 -31.35 -15.01
CA GLU A 44 -9.96 -32.56 -14.69
C GLU A 44 -9.31 -33.38 -13.55
N GLY A 45 -10.00 -33.46 -12.41
CA GLY A 45 -10.03 -34.63 -11.49
C GLY A 45 -8.80 -34.99 -10.65
N SER A 46 -7.59 -35.01 -11.20
CA SER A 46 -6.39 -35.54 -10.51
C SER A 46 -5.43 -34.45 -9.99
N GLU A 47 -5.58 -33.21 -10.44
CA GLU A 47 -4.69 -32.09 -10.08
C GLU A 47 -5.25 -31.18 -8.97
N GLN A 48 -6.35 -31.58 -8.34
CA GLN A 48 -7.09 -30.75 -7.38
C GLN A 48 -6.28 -30.40 -6.11
N GLU A 49 -5.40 -31.30 -5.65
CA GLU A 49 -4.46 -31.00 -4.56
C GLU A 49 -3.41 -29.96 -4.98
N HIS A 50 -2.95 -30.03 -6.23
CA HIS A 50 -1.97 -29.07 -6.77
C HIS A 50 -2.60 -27.68 -6.89
N TYR A 51 -3.86 -27.60 -7.32
CA TYR A 51 -4.65 -26.37 -7.34
C TYR A 51 -4.75 -25.72 -5.97
N GLN A 52 -5.20 -26.47 -4.96
CA GLN A 52 -5.36 -25.93 -3.61
C GLN A 52 -4.03 -25.40 -3.05
N GLY A 53 -2.92 -26.08 -3.35
CA GLY A 53 -1.59 -25.64 -2.96
C GLY A 53 -1.15 -24.33 -3.61
N ILE A 54 -1.34 -24.18 -4.93
CA ILE A 54 -0.99 -22.95 -5.65
C ILE A 54 -1.90 -21.79 -5.22
N HIS A 55 -3.21 -22.05 -5.12
CA HIS A 55 -4.19 -21.05 -4.68
C HIS A 55 -3.87 -20.54 -3.27
N GLY A 56 -3.56 -21.44 -2.33
CA GLY A 56 -3.19 -21.07 -0.97
C GLY A 56 -1.90 -20.24 -0.88
N LYS A 57 -0.87 -20.62 -1.64
CA LYS A 57 0.38 -19.84 -1.73
C LYS A 57 0.14 -18.46 -2.31
N TRP A 58 -0.71 -18.37 -3.33
CA TRP A 58 -1.04 -17.10 -3.96
C TRP A 58 -1.76 -16.15 -3.01
N ASN A 59 -2.83 -16.62 -2.37
CA ASN A 59 -3.56 -15.81 -1.38
C ASN A 59 -2.64 -15.33 -0.26
N SER A 60 -1.74 -16.21 0.22
CA SER A 60 -0.76 -15.83 1.25
C SER A 60 0.20 -14.73 0.77
N ALA A 61 0.66 -14.79 -0.48
CA ALA A 61 1.53 -13.76 -1.05
C ALA A 61 0.79 -12.43 -1.25
N ALA A 62 -0.45 -12.49 -1.73
CA ALA A 62 -1.32 -11.33 -1.90
C ALA A 62 -1.57 -10.61 -0.56
N ASP A 63 -1.89 -11.36 0.49
CA ASP A 63 -2.12 -10.81 1.83
C ASP A 63 -0.85 -10.17 2.40
N ASN A 64 0.31 -10.79 2.21
CA ASN A 64 1.60 -10.21 2.62
C ASN A 64 1.88 -8.89 1.91
N ILE A 65 1.62 -8.79 0.61
CA ILE A 65 1.82 -7.55 -0.14
C ILE A 65 0.90 -6.45 0.40
N LYS A 66 -0.39 -6.76 0.61
CA LYS A 66 -1.35 -5.81 1.20
C LYS A 66 -0.90 -5.33 2.59
N MET A 67 -0.39 -6.23 3.42
CA MET A 67 0.12 -5.90 4.75
C MET A 67 1.31 -4.93 4.67
N ILE A 68 2.30 -5.22 3.84
CA ILE A 68 3.49 -4.37 3.67
C ILE A 68 3.08 -2.98 3.17
N LEU A 69 2.16 -2.91 2.21
CA LEU A 69 1.67 -1.62 1.70
C LEU A 69 0.94 -0.82 2.78
N GLY A 70 0.12 -1.47 3.62
CA GLY A 70 -0.52 -0.83 4.76
C GLY A 70 0.50 -0.23 5.74
N GLN A 71 1.58 -0.96 6.04
CA GLN A 71 2.67 -0.48 6.90
C GLN A 71 3.41 0.72 6.28
N VAL A 72 3.65 0.72 4.96
CA VAL A 72 4.29 1.84 4.27
C VAL A 72 3.41 3.09 4.32
N ARG A 73 2.10 2.93 4.14
CA ARG A 73 1.13 4.03 4.27
C ARG A 73 1.13 4.61 5.68
N GLU A 74 1.03 3.77 6.70
CA GLU A 74 1.04 4.19 8.11
C GLU A 74 2.32 4.99 8.43
N ALA A 75 3.48 4.52 7.97
CA ALA A 75 4.74 5.20 8.17
C ALA A 75 4.79 6.60 7.52
N LEU A 76 4.13 6.80 6.38
CA LEU A 76 4.05 8.11 5.71
C LEU A 76 3.04 9.05 6.35
N ASP A 77 1.89 8.53 6.77
CA ASP A 77 0.89 9.29 7.52
C ASP A 77 1.51 9.80 8.83
N ASP A 78 2.24 8.94 9.55
CA ASP A 78 3.00 9.30 10.75
C ASP A 78 4.07 10.35 10.46
N ASN A 79 4.82 10.21 9.36
CA ASN A 79 5.83 11.20 8.96
C ASN A 79 5.20 12.57 8.72
N THR A 80 4.09 12.60 8.00
CA THR A 80 3.34 13.81 7.66
C THR A 80 2.78 14.49 8.92
N ALA A 81 2.18 13.71 9.83
CA ALA A 81 1.68 14.20 11.10
C ALA A 81 2.79 14.81 11.98
N ASN A 82 3.94 14.14 12.06
CA ASN A 82 5.11 14.61 12.80
C ASN A 82 5.66 15.94 12.24
N VAL A 83 5.71 16.09 10.91
CA VAL A 83 6.12 17.33 10.24
C VAL A 83 5.14 18.47 10.55
N ALA A 84 3.83 18.20 10.51
CA ALA A 84 2.79 19.17 10.84
C ALA A 84 2.85 19.62 12.31
N GLU A 85 3.05 18.69 13.25
CA GLU A 85 3.19 19.01 14.67
C GLU A 85 4.43 19.85 14.94
N THR A 86 5.58 19.46 14.39
CA THR A 86 6.85 20.19 14.53
C THR A 86 6.69 21.63 14.02
N ARG A 87 5.96 21.83 12.92
CA ARG A 87 5.61 23.16 12.40
C ARG A 87 4.75 23.95 13.39
N ASN A 88 3.70 23.37 13.95
CA ASN A 88 2.83 24.07 14.90
C ASN A 88 3.60 24.54 16.13
N ARG A 89 4.55 23.72 16.62
CA ARG A 89 5.45 24.08 17.71
C ARG A 89 6.38 25.24 17.31
N ALA A 90 7.03 25.15 16.15
CA ALA A 90 7.92 26.19 15.64
C ALA A 90 7.20 27.53 15.35
N ALA A 91 5.97 27.48 14.82
CA ALA A 91 5.17 28.68 14.58
C ALA A 91 4.78 29.37 15.90
N ARG A 92 4.40 28.59 16.92
CA ARG A 92 4.08 29.12 18.25
C ARG A 92 5.28 29.74 18.95
N SER A 93 6.48 29.18 18.78
CA SER A 93 7.69 29.76 19.35
C SER A 93 8.07 31.08 18.69
N ILE A 94 7.88 31.21 17.37
CA ILE A 94 8.18 32.44 16.62
C ILE A 94 7.14 33.55 16.89
N SER A 95 5.87 33.22 17.12
CA SER A 95 4.84 34.20 17.49
C SER A 95 4.83 34.58 18.98
N GLY A 96 5.65 33.92 19.81
CA GLY A 96 5.80 34.20 21.24
C GLY A 96 7.00 35.09 21.59
N GLU A 97 7.85 35.42 20.61
CA GLU A 97 8.86 36.48 20.65
C GLU A 97 8.33 37.74 19.95
#